data_AF-A0A1G2XC36-F1
#
_entry.id   AF-A0A1G2XC36-F1
#
_cell.length_a   1.000
_cell.length_b   1.000
_cell.length_c   1.000
_cell.angle_alpha   90.00
_cell.angle_beta   90.00
_cell.angle_gamma   90.00
#
_symmetry.space_group_name_H-M   'P 1'
#
loop_
_entity.id
_entity.type
_entity.pdbx_description
1 polymer ?
#
loop_
_entity_poly.entity_id
_entity_poly.type
_entity_poly.pdbx_seq_one_letter_code
_entity_poly.pdbx_strand_id
1 'polypeptide(L)' 'MKDIQTRKYKIINEKTLLTTIDVSKVKQRGYCRCPDGTETKVFEYFNTGHGFNKFWGILLR' A
#
# COMPACT_ATOMS: atom_id res chain seq x y z
N MET A 1 -31.29 -20.55 -0.95
CA MET A 1 -30.40 -19.50 -0.41
C MET A 1 -29.87 -18.70 -1.58
N LYS A 2 -29.89 -17.36 -1.52
CA LYS A 2 -29.12 -16.56 -2.47
C LYS A 2 -27.69 -16.49 -1.96
N ASP A 3 -26.73 -16.95 -2.74
CA ASP A 3 -25.32 -16.82 -2.39
C ASP A 3 -24.95 -15.33 -2.36
N ILE A 4 -24.64 -14.83 -1.16
CA ILE A 4 -24.11 -13.48 -0.99
C ILE A 4 -22.65 -13.54 -1.43
N GLN A 5 -22.36 -13.08 -2.65
CA GLN A 5 -20.99 -12.91 -3.11
C GLN A 5 -20.46 -11.55 -2.69
N THR A 6 -19.47 -11.54 -1.79
CA THR A 6 -18.76 -10.33 -1.39
C THR A 6 -18.04 -9.74 -2.61
N ARG A 7 -18.46 -8.55 -3.05
CA ARG A 7 -17.71 -7.78 -4.05
C ARG A 7 -16.39 -7.31 -3.42
N LYS A 8 -15.28 -7.91 -3.85
CA LYS A 8 -13.94 -7.46 -3.50
C LYS A 8 -13.60 -6.22 -4.33
N TYR A 9 -14.17 -5.08 -3.96
CA TYR A 9 -13.84 -3.81 -4.60
C TYR A 9 -12.35 -3.53 -4.41
N LYS A 10 -11.59 -3.55 -5.52
CA LYS A 10 -10.16 -3.26 -5.50
C LYS A 10 -9.89 -1.77 -5.36
N ILE A 11 -10.77 -0.94 -5.90
CA ILE A 11 -10.67 0.52 -5.91
C ILE A 11 -11.79 1.07 -5.04
N ILE A 12 -11.46 1.98 -4.12
CA ILE A 12 -12.46 2.72 -3.33
C ILE A 12 -13.00 3.89 -4.17
N ASN A 13 -12.10 4.66 -4.77
CA ASN A 13 -12.36 5.69 -5.78
C ASN A 13 -11.05 6.02 -6.52
N GLU A 14 -11.15 6.82 -7.59
CA GLU A 14 -10.03 7.23 -8.47
C GLU A 14 -9.07 8.25 -7.85
N LYS A 15 -9.23 8.60 -6.57
CA LYS A 15 -8.44 9.61 -5.85
C LYS A 15 -7.76 9.07 -4.59
N THR A 16 -8.01 7.82 -4.20
CA THR A 16 -7.50 7.26 -2.94
C THR A 16 -6.37 6.28 -3.19
N LEU A 17 -5.19 6.60 -2.65
CA LEU A 17 -4.08 5.66 -2.50
C LEU A 17 -4.23 4.92 -1.17
N LEU A 18 -4.09 3.60 -1.20
CA LEU A 18 -4.06 2.75 -0.02
C LEU A 18 -2.67 2.19 0.16
N THR A 19 -2.10 2.31 1.36
CA THR A 19 -0.82 1.69 1.71
C THR A 19 -0.99 0.84 2.96
N THR A 20 -0.38 -0.33 2.96
CA THR A 20 -0.29 -1.23 4.11
C THR A 20 1.18 -1.45 4.42
N ILE A 21 1.52 -1.42 5.70
CA ILE A 21 2.89 -1.54 6.18
C ILE A 21 2.93 -2.62 7.25
N ASP A 22 3.74 -3.65 7.02
CA ASP A 22 4.14 -4.61 8.04
C ASP A 22 5.30 -4.00 8.84
N VAL A 23 5.07 -3.80 10.14
CA VAL A 23 5.95 -3.04 11.02
C VAL A 23 6.89 -3.96 11.79
N SER A 24 8.19 -3.78 11.58
CA SER A 24 9.27 -4.43 12.32
C SER A 24 10.28 -3.42 12.90
N LYS A 25 11.20 -3.93 13.72
CA LYS A 25 12.23 -3.13 14.39
C LYS A 25 13.25 -2.52 13.42
N VAL A 26 13.60 -3.22 12.34
CA VAL A 26 14.73 -2.87 11.46
C VAL A 26 14.28 -2.45 10.07
N LYS A 27 13.35 -3.20 9.46
CA LYS A 27 12.86 -2.95 8.10
C LYS A 27 11.35 -3.10 8.02
N GLN A 28 10.71 -2.14 7.40
CA GLN A 28 9.29 -2.19 7.11
C GLN A 28 9.08 -2.79 5.72
N ARG A 29 8.01 -3.57 5.57
CA ARG A 29 7.54 -4.05 4.26
C ARG A 29 6.24 -3.34 3.93
N GLY A 30 6.26 -2.58 2.85
CA GLY A 30 5.10 -1.86 2.37
C GLY A 30 4.55 -2.47 1.09
N TYR A 31 3.24 -2.30 0.92
CA TYR A 31 2.52 -2.52 -0.32
C TYR A 31 1.55 -1.36 -0.47
N CYS A 32 1.42 -0.80 -1.67
CA CYS A 32 0.37 0.16 -1.95
C CYS A 32 -0.42 -0.18 -3.22
N ARG A 33 -1.70 0.17 -3.17
CA ARG A 33 -2.61 0.21 -4.31
C ARG A 33 -2.88 1.66 -4.67
N CYS A 34 -2.59 2.00 -5.91
CA CYS A 34 -2.76 3.33 -6.46
C CYS A 34 -4.23 3.61 -6.78
N PRO A 35 -4.61 4.89 -6.93
CA PRO A 35 -5.98 5.28 -7.26
C PRO A 35 -6.49 4.71 -8.60
N ASP A 36 -5.61 4.48 -9.56
CA ASP A 36 -5.89 3.85 -10.85
C ASP A 36 -6.06 2.32 -10.76
N GLY A 37 -5.97 1.76 -9.56
CA GLY A 37 -6.06 0.32 -9.31
C GLY A 37 -4.76 -0.44 -9.55
N THR A 38 -3.67 0.22 -9.98
CA THR A 38 -2.36 -0.42 -10.08
C THR A 38 -1.84 -0.79 -8.70
N GLU A 39 -1.16 -1.93 -8.62
CA GLU A 39 -0.60 -2.44 -7.38
C GLU A 39 0.92 -2.38 -7.47
N THR A 40 1.56 -1.83 -6.45
CA THR A 40 3.02 -1.82 -6.38
C THR A 40 3.53 -3.18 -5.92
N LYS A 41 4.70 -3.57 -6.45
CA LYS A 41 5.45 -4.68 -5.84
C LYS A 41 5.77 -4.33 -4.40
N VAL A 42 5.77 -5.35 -3.54
CA VAL A 42 6.20 -5.21 -2.14
C VAL A 42 7.56 -4.51 -2.11
N PHE A 43 7.66 -3.45 -1.32
CA PHE A 43 8.88 -2.66 -1.18
C PHE A 43 9.34 -2.66 0.27
N GLU A 44 10.66 -2.56 0.46
CA GLU A 44 11.26 -2.49 1.79
C GLU A 44 11.93 -1.13 2.04
N TYR A 45 11.80 -0.65 3.26
CA TYR A 45 12.53 0.52 3.75
C TYR A 45 12.96 0.32 5.20
N PHE A 46 14.06 0.97 5.61
CA PHE A 46 14.57 0.87 6.97
C PHE A 46 13.72 1.68 7.94
N ASN A 47 13.66 1.23 9.20
CA ASN A 47 13.00 1.96 10.28
C ASN A 47 13.88 3.14 10.78
N THR A 48 14.15 4.09 9.89
CA THR A 48 14.95 5.29 10.13
C THR A 48 14.30 6.48 9.43
N GLY A 49 14.61 7.71 9.85
CA GLY A 49 14.08 8.91 9.18
C GLY A 49 14.35 8.93 7.67
N HIS A 50 15.57 8.56 7.25
CA HIS A 50 15.89 8.41 5.82
C HIS A 50 15.06 7.31 5.13
N GLY A 51 14.80 6.20 5.80
CA GLY A 51 13.92 5.15 5.29
C GLY A 51 12.48 5.63 5.08
N PHE A 52 11.96 6.46 5.98
CA PHE A 52 10.63 7.08 5.80
C PHE A 52 10.62 8.09 4.64
N ASN A 53 11.70 8.83 4.39
CA ASN A 53 11.79 9.67 3.19
C ASN A 53 11.72 8.82 1.90
N LYS A 54 12.39 7.66 1.88
CA LYS A 54 12.28 6.71 0.76
C LYS A 54 10.85 6.19 0.60
N PHE A 55 10.19 5.86 1.72
CA PHE A 55 8.78 5.45 1.72
C PHE A 55 7.87 6.50 1.07
N TRP A 56 7.98 7.78 1.48
CA TRP A 56 7.19 8.85 0.88
C TRP A 56 7.49 9.05 -0.61
N GLY A 57 8.75 8.94 -1.03
CA GLY A 57 9.11 8.98 -2.45
C GLY A 57 8.55 7.82 -3.27
N ILE A 58 8.24 6.68 -2.65
CA ILE A 58 7.54 5.57 -3.32
C ILE A 58 6.06 5.87 -3.48
N LEU A 59 5.43 6.54 -2.51
CA LEU A 59 3.99 6.83 -2.53
C LEU A 59 3.61 8.05 -3.38
N LEU A 60 4.46 9.07 -3.42
CA LEU A 60 4.20 10.36 -4.07
C LEU A 60 4.68 10.40 -5.54
N ARG A 61 4.72 9.25 -6.20
CA ARG A 61 5.15 9.14 -7.60
C ARG A 61 4.19 9.84 -8.56
#